data_AF-A0A6C1PP88-F1
#
_entry.id   AF-A0A6C1PP88-F1
#
_cell.length_a   1.000
_cell.length_b   1.000
_cell.length_c   1.000
_cell.angle_alpha   90.00
_cell.angle_beta   90.00
_cell.angle_gamma   90.00
#
_symmetry.space_group_name_H-M   'P 1'
#
loop_
_entity.id
_entity.type
_entity.pdbx_description
1 polymer ?
#
loop_
_entity_poly.entity_id
_entity_poly.type
_entity_poly.pdbx_seq_one_letter_code
_entity_poly.pdbx_strand_id
1 'polypeptide(L)'
;MFAGLLASADFLAERLSLLSFLPRMTGNSILVVVTGAVTLLVGVAKLIFPAPGEAVPIAGDLLPALTGILVGALLILLGSDKAEESTPDAAKRFVSVVISYRIVIGLISVAVGLIHFIFPATVIL
;
A
#
# COMPACT_ATOMS: atom_id res chain seq x y z
N MET A 1 -0.90 5.94 2.63
CA MET A 1 -1.09 5.94 4.10
C MET A 1 -2.23 5.03 4.56
N PHE A 2 -3.50 5.33 4.24
CA PHE A 2 -4.65 4.54 4.74
C PHE A 2 -4.60 3.05 4.39
N ALA A 3 -4.24 2.73 3.14
CA ALA A 3 -4.04 1.35 2.71
C ALA A 3 -2.90 0.62 3.45
N GLY A 4 -1.87 1.35 3.87
CA GLY A 4 -0.77 0.81 4.67
C GLY A 4 -1.20 0.48 6.10
N LEU A 5 -2.10 1.29 6.68
CA LEU A 5 -2.73 1.01 7.97
C LEU A 5 -3.60 -0.26 7.87
N LEU A 6 -4.35 -0.43 6.79
CA LEU A 6 -5.12 -1.66 6.56
C LEU A 6 -4.23 -2.88 6.38
N ALA A 7 -3.12 -2.76 5.64
CA ALA A 7 -2.17 -3.86 5.44
C ALA A 7 -1.44 -4.29 6.73
N SER A 8 -1.34 -3.39 7.71
CA SER A 8 -0.72 -3.62 9.03
C SER A 8 -1.73 -3.64 10.19
N ALA A 9 -3.02 -3.80 9.88
CA ALA A 9 -4.13 -3.65 10.83
C ALA A 9 -3.99 -4.54 12.07
N ASP A 10 -3.63 -5.81 11.88
CA ASP A 10 -3.48 -6.78 12.96
C ASP A 10 -2.41 -6.33 13.98
N PHE A 11 -1.23 -5.95 13.48
CA PHE A 11 -0.12 -5.48 14.30
C PHE A 11 -0.43 -4.16 15.01
N LEU A 12 -1.10 -3.23 14.32
CA LEU A 12 -1.45 -1.94 14.89
C LEU A 12 -2.54 -2.06 15.95
N ALA A 13 -3.52 -2.93 15.77
CA ALA A 13 -4.58 -3.18 16.75
C ALA A 13 -4.03 -3.79 18.05
N GLU A 14 -3.01 -4.65 17.96
CA GLU A 14 -2.32 -5.19 19.14
C GLU A 14 -1.55 -4.13 19.93
N ARG A 15 -1.00 -3.12 19.26
CA ARG A 15 -0.17 -2.07 19.88
C ARG A 15 -0.99 -0.85 20.31
N LEU A 16 -2.08 -0.55 19.61
CA LEU A 16 -2.90 0.65 19.79
C LEU A 16 -4.38 0.27 19.84
N SER A 17 -4.98 0.31 21.03
CA SER A 17 -6.39 0.00 21.24
C SER A 17 -7.34 0.89 20.42
N LEU A 18 -6.92 2.11 20.12
CA LEU A 18 -7.62 3.06 19.25
C LEU A 18 -7.79 2.55 17.81
N LEU A 19 -6.93 1.63 17.35
CA LEU A 19 -6.94 1.09 15.98
C LEU A 19 -7.59 -0.30 15.88
N SER A 20 -8.25 -0.76 16.94
CA SER A 20 -8.99 -2.04 16.96
C SER A 20 -10.15 -2.13 15.95
N PHE A 21 -10.54 -1.01 15.34
CA PHE A 21 -11.51 -0.99 14.25
C PHE A 21 -10.91 -1.40 12.90
N LEU A 22 -9.60 -1.28 12.69
CA LEU A 22 -8.95 -1.60 11.40
C LEU A 22 -9.09 -3.08 11.03
N PRO A 23 -8.89 -4.05 11.96
CA PRO A 23 -9.12 -5.47 11.66
C PRO A 23 -10.58 -5.79 11.28
N ARG A 24 -11.56 -5.00 11.78
CA ARG A 24 -12.96 -5.17 11.36
C ARG A 24 -13.16 -4.76 9.90
N MET A 25 -12.40 -3.78 9.42
CA MET A 25 -12.47 -3.32 8.03
C MET A 25 -11.78 -4.32 7.09
N THR A 26 -10.68 -4.95 7.51
CA THR A 26 -10.02 -6.00 6.72
C THR A 26 -10.84 -7.28 6.61
N GLY A 27 -11.81 -7.49 7.50
CA GLY A 27 -12.78 -8.60 7.39
C GLY A 27 -13.75 -8.50 6.21
N ASN A 28 -13.87 -7.34 5.56
CA ASN A 28 -14.67 -7.19 4.35
C ASN A 28 -13.77 -7.14 3.11
N SER A 29 -13.65 -8.28 2.43
CA SER A 29 -12.84 -8.45 1.22
C SER A 29 -13.12 -7.40 0.14
N ILE A 30 -14.37 -6.96 -0.02
CA ILE A 30 -14.73 -5.93 -1.02
C ILE A 30 -14.10 -4.59 -0.64
N LEU A 31 -14.19 -4.17 0.62
CA LEU A 31 -13.58 -2.92 1.08
C LEU A 31 -12.06 -2.94 0.94
N VAL A 32 -11.44 -4.08 1.24
CA VAL A 32 -10.00 -4.28 1.10
C VAL A 32 -9.57 -4.17 -0.36
N VAL A 33 -10.26 -4.87 -1.27
CA VAL A 33 -9.97 -4.84 -2.71
C VAL A 33 -10.20 -3.45 -3.30
N VAL A 34 -11.32 -2.80 -2.98
CA VAL A 34 -11.62 -1.44 -3.47
C VAL A 34 -10.56 -0.44 -2.98
N THR A 35 -10.20 -0.51 -1.69
CA THR A 35 -9.15 0.36 -1.14
C THR A 35 -7.80 0.10 -1.80
N GLY A 36 -7.48 -1.17 -2.04
CA GLY A 36 -6.28 -1.58 -2.79
C GLY A 36 -6.28 -1.02 -4.22
N ALA A 37 -7.37 -1.17 -4.95
CA ALA A 37 -7.54 -0.69 -6.33
C ALA A 37 -7.39 0.83 -6.42
N VAL A 38 -8.07 1.59 -5.55
CA VAL A 38 -7.95 3.04 -5.50
C VAL A 38 -6.50 3.45 -5.19
N THR A 39 -5.85 2.78 -4.23
CA THR A 39 -4.47 3.10 -3.85
C THR A 39 -3.49 2.80 -4.99
N LEU A 40 -3.68 1.69 -5.70
CA LEU A 40 -2.88 1.32 -6.85
C LEU A 40 -3.04 2.35 -7.98
N LEU A 41 -4.29 2.73 -8.30
CA LEU A 41 -4.57 3.74 -9.33
C LEU A 41 -3.93 5.09 -8.99
N VAL A 42 -4.03 5.53 -7.74
CA VAL A 42 -3.39 6.78 -7.28
C VAL A 42 -1.86 6.68 -7.36
N GLY A 43 -1.28 5.54 -6.97
CA GLY A 43 0.16 5.30 -7.08
C GLY A 43 0.65 5.34 -8.53
N VAL A 44 -0.07 4.70 -9.45
CA VAL A 44 0.22 4.76 -10.90
C VAL A 44 0.05 6.17 -11.44
N ALA A 45 -1.02 6.88 -11.05
CA ALA A 45 -1.27 8.24 -11.49
C ALA A 45 -0.14 9.19 -11.06
N LYS A 46 0.42 9.03 -9.86
CA LYS A 46 1.58 9.80 -9.39
C LYS A 46 2.85 9.61 -10.25
N LEU A 47 3.04 8.43 -10.86
CA LEU A 47 4.17 8.23 -11.79
C LEU A 47 3.96 8.97 -13.13
N ILE A 48 2.71 9.13 -13.55
CA ILE A 48 2.36 9.66 -14.87
C ILE A 48 2.18 11.19 -14.83
N PHE A 49 1.65 11.72 -13.72
CA PHE A 49 1.31 13.13 -13.56
C PHE A 49 2.18 13.76 -12.47
N PRO A 50 3.27 14.46 -12.84
CA PRO A 50 4.06 15.24 -11.91
C PRO A 50 3.22 16.32 -11.23
N ALA A 51 3.43 16.52 -9.93
CA ALA A 51 2.79 17.62 -9.21
C ALA A 51 3.28 18.98 -9.73
N PRO A 52 2.40 19.98 -9.91
CA PRO A 52 2.83 21.33 -10.28
C PRO A 52 3.74 21.93 -9.21
N GLY A 53 4.99 22.25 -9.55
CA GLY A 53 5.94 22.92 -8.65
C GLY A 53 7.17 22.10 -8.23
N GLU A 54 7.32 20.84 -8.67
CA GLU A 54 8.53 20.05 -8.42
C GLU A 54 9.69 20.43 -9.35
N ALA A 55 10.87 20.70 -8.79
CA ALA A 55 12.09 20.98 -9.55
C ALA A 55 12.67 19.74 -10.26
N VAL A 56 12.30 18.53 -9.82
CA VAL A 56 12.65 17.25 -10.45
C VAL A 56 11.37 16.40 -10.55
N PRO A 57 10.64 16.45 -11.68
CA PRO A 57 9.26 15.96 -11.84
C PRO A 57 8.97 14.48 -11.58
N ILE A 58 10.00 13.67 -11.31
CA ILE A 58 9.88 12.19 -11.27
C ILE A 58 10.53 11.62 -10.00
N ALA A 59 11.53 12.29 -9.43
CA ALA A 59 12.30 11.74 -8.31
C ALA A 59 11.61 11.95 -6.95
N GLY A 60 10.88 13.06 -6.76
CA GLY A 60 10.18 13.35 -5.50
C GLY A 60 9.01 12.39 -5.22
N ASP A 61 8.31 12.00 -6.28
CA ASP A 61 7.09 11.18 -6.19
C ASP A 61 7.32 9.67 -6.40
N LEU A 62 8.55 9.25 -6.72
CA LEU A 62 8.86 7.84 -7.02
C LEU A 62 8.59 6.91 -5.83
N LEU A 63 9.09 7.26 -4.64
CA LEU A 63 8.89 6.47 -3.42
C LEU A 63 7.41 6.40 -2.99
N PRO A 64 6.67 7.54 -2.90
CA PRO A 64 5.23 7.52 -2.65
C PRO A 64 4.45 6.68 -3.66
N ALA A 65 4.79 6.80 -4.95
CA ALA A 65 4.11 6.06 -6.01
C ALA A 65 4.38 4.56 -5.93
N LEU A 66 5.64 4.15 -5.78
CA LEU A 66 6.03 2.75 -5.66
C LEU A 66 5.41 2.09 -4.43
N THR A 67 5.45 2.77 -3.28
CA THR A 67 4.81 2.24 -2.06
C THR A 67 3.28 2.17 -2.20
N GLY A 68 2.65 3.15 -2.88
CA GLY A 68 1.23 3.12 -3.20
C GLY A 68 0.84 1.95 -4.11
N ILE A 69 1.62 1.70 -5.16
CA ILE A 69 1.42 0.56 -6.08
C ILE A 69 1.59 -0.76 -5.33
N LEU A 70 2.68 -0.91 -4.57
CA LEU A 70 2.98 -2.14 -3.83
C LEU A 70 1.89 -2.46 -2.80
N VAL A 71 1.48 -1.49 -2.00
CA VAL A 71 0.42 -1.68 -1.00
C VAL A 71 -0.95 -1.85 -1.63
N GLY A 72 -1.25 -1.14 -2.70
CA GLY A 72 -2.48 -1.31 -3.45
C GLY A 72 -2.63 -2.72 -4.01
N ALA A 73 -1.58 -3.24 -4.65
CA ALA A 73 -1.52 -4.61 -5.15
C ALA A 73 -1.64 -5.63 -4.01
N LEU A 74 -0.92 -5.41 -2.90
CA LEU A 74 -0.97 -6.26 -1.72
C LEU A 74 -2.39 -6.37 -1.13
N LEU A 75 -3.12 -5.26 -1.02
CA LEU A 75 -4.51 -5.29 -0.52
C LEU A 75 -5.45 -6.01 -1.49
N ILE A 76 -5.31 -5.80 -2.80
CA ILE A 76 -6.11 -6.53 -3.79
C ILE A 76 -5.87 -8.03 -3.64
N LEU A 77 -4.62 -8.46 -3.52
CA LEU A 77 -4.27 -9.87 -3.30
C LEU A 77 -4.85 -10.40 -1.98
N LEU A 78 -4.75 -9.62 -0.90
CA LEU A 78 -5.26 -9.99 0.43
C LEU A 78 -6.79 -10.14 0.44
N GLY A 79 -7.51 -9.28 -0.27
CA GLY A 79 -8.97 -9.38 -0.37
C GLY A 79 -9.45 -10.36 -1.45
N SER A 80 -8.57 -10.83 -2.32
CA SER A 80 -8.89 -11.72 -3.44
C SER A 80 -8.38 -13.14 -3.19
N ASP A 81 -8.64 -13.70 -2.00
CA ASP A 81 -8.28 -15.05 -1.48
C ASP A 81 -8.55 -16.25 -2.42
N LYS A 82 -8.99 -16.01 -3.66
CA LYS A 82 -9.37 -16.94 -4.72
C LYS A 82 -8.51 -16.87 -5.99
N ALA A 83 -7.39 -16.13 -6.02
CA ALA A 83 -6.50 -16.09 -7.20
C ALA A 83 -5.73 -17.41 -7.47
N GLU A 84 -6.10 -18.49 -6.78
CA GLU A 84 -5.31 -19.71 -6.61
C GLU A 84 -5.34 -20.66 -7.81
N GLU A 85 -6.37 -20.58 -8.65
CA GLU A 85 -6.63 -21.64 -9.64
C GLU A 85 -5.90 -21.45 -10.99
N SER A 86 -5.46 -20.23 -11.31
CA SER A 86 -4.88 -19.90 -12.64
C SER A 86 -3.53 -19.18 -12.61
N THR A 87 -2.94 -19.01 -11.42
CA THR A 87 -1.66 -18.29 -11.26
C THR A 87 -0.45 -19.24 -11.38
N PRO A 88 0.57 -18.95 -12.20
CA PRO A 88 1.79 -19.75 -12.29
C PRO A 88 2.52 -19.90 -10.94
N ASP A 89 3.17 -21.03 -10.70
CA ASP A 89 3.83 -21.34 -9.41
C ASP A 89 4.86 -20.29 -8.96
N ALA A 90 5.58 -19.70 -9.92
CA ALA A 90 6.53 -18.61 -9.64
C ALA A 90 5.82 -17.35 -9.09
N ALA A 91 4.64 -17.02 -9.63
CA ALA A 91 3.82 -15.90 -9.17
C ALA A 91 3.17 -16.22 -7.82
N LYS A 92 2.72 -17.46 -7.58
CA LYS A 92 2.23 -17.90 -6.26
C LYS A 92 3.29 -17.72 -5.16
N ARG A 93 4.55 -18.08 -5.45
CA ARG A 93 5.67 -17.94 -4.52
C ARG A 93 6.02 -16.48 -4.24
N PHE A 94 5.93 -15.62 -5.24
CA PHE A 94 6.11 -14.18 -5.05
C PHE A 94 4.98 -13.59 -4.18
N VAL A 95 3.73 -13.94 -4.47
CA VAL A 95 2.56 -13.49 -3.72
C VAL A 95 2.65 -13.92 -2.25
N SER A 96 3.03 -15.16 -1.96
CA SER A 96 3.14 -15.64 -0.57
C SER A 96 4.22 -14.93 0.23
N VAL A 97 5.35 -14.58 -0.41
CA VAL A 97 6.41 -13.76 0.20
C VAL A 97 5.88 -12.35 0.47
N VAL A 98 5.26 -11.71 -0.52
CA VAL A 98 4.72 -10.34 -0.39
C VAL A 98 3.65 -10.27 0.71
N ILE A 99 2.76 -11.26 0.80
CA ILE A 99 1.76 -11.37 1.88
C ILE A 99 2.44 -11.61 3.25
N SER A 100 3.51 -12.39 3.31
CA SER A 100 4.27 -12.60 4.57
C SER A 100 4.87 -11.31 5.10
N TYR A 101 5.34 -10.43 4.21
CA TYR A 101 5.90 -9.12 4.58
C TYR A 101 4.86 -7.99 4.61
N ARG A 102 3.55 -8.29 4.55
CA ARG A 102 2.47 -7.28 4.46
C ARG A 102 2.54 -6.20 5.54
N ILE A 103 2.90 -6.59 6.77
CA ILE A 103 2.97 -5.68 7.92
C ILE A 103 4.10 -4.67 7.72
N VAL A 104 5.28 -5.16 7.34
CA VAL A 104 6.47 -4.31 7.12
C VAL A 104 6.24 -3.38 5.93
N ILE A 105 5.70 -3.90 4.83
CA ILE A 105 5.36 -3.11 3.63
C ILE A 105 4.32 -2.05 3.97
N GLY A 106 3.27 -2.42 4.73
CA GLY A 106 2.24 -1.51 5.22
C GLY A 106 2.84 -0.37 6.05
N LEU A 107 3.69 -0.69 7.03
CA LEU A 107 4.32 0.29 7.91
C LEU A 107 5.25 1.25 7.16
N ILE A 108 6.08 0.72 6.23
CA ILE A 108 6.93 1.53 5.36
C ILE A 108 6.08 2.50 4.55
N SER A 109 4.96 2.06 3.97
CA SER A 109 4.09 2.95 3.20
C SER A 109 3.42 4.05 4.04
N VAL A 110 3.16 3.77 5.33
CA VAL A 110 2.65 4.78 6.27
C VAL A 110 3.75 5.81 6.55
N ALA A 111 4.98 5.36 6.82
CA ALA A 111 6.13 6.22 7.04
C ALA A 111 6.42 7.09 5.80
N VAL A 112 6.50 6.49 4.61
CA VAL A 112 6.72 7.22 3.34
C VAL A 112 5.59 8.23 3.11
N GLY A 113 4.33 7.83 3.34
CA GLY A 113 3.20 8.74 3.21
C GLY A 113 3.25 9.92 4.18
N LEU A 114 3.65 9.69 5.43
CA LEU A 114 3.82 10.75 6.44
C LEU A 114 4.97 11.69 6.08
N ILE A 115 6.13 11.15 5.70
CA ILE A 115 7.30 11.95 5.35
C ILE A 115 6.97 12.83 4.14
N HIS A 116 6.39 12.25 3.08
CA HIS A 116 6.02 13.00 1.89
C HIS A 116 4.91 14.03 2.16
N PHE A 117 3.99 13.76 3.10
CA PHE A 117 2.99 14.74 3.51
C PHE A 117 3.60 15.96 4.23
N ILE A 118 4.59 15.74 5.10
CA ILE A 118 5.27 16.82 5.84
C ILE A 118 6.25 17.57 4.93
N PHE A 119 6.93 16.84 4.04
CA PHE A 119 7.96 17.38 3.15
C PHE A 119 7.66 17.02 1.69
N PRO A 120 6.63 17.63 1.07
CA PRO A 120 6.28 17.33 -0.32
C PRO A 120 7.38 17.74 -1.31
N ALA A 121 8.29 18.65 -0.92
CA ALA A 121 9.37 19.15 -1.77
C ALA A 121 10.74 18.50 -1.54
N THR A 122 10.86 17.54 -0.62
CA THR A 122 12.12 16.80 -0.48
C THR A 122 12.20 15.74 -1.56
N VAL A 123 13.21 15.85 -2.43
CA VAL A 123 13.66 14.75 -3.27
C VAL A 123 14.17 13.67 -2.30
N ILE A 124 13.32 12.74 -1.92
CA ILE A 124 13.74 11.57 -1.14
C ILE A 124 14.36 10.62 -2.17
N LEU A 125 15.66 10.82 -2.43
CA LEU A 125 16.51 9.87 -3.14
C LEU A 125 17.35 9.08 -2.14
#